data_AF-A0A8X6HUN4-F1
#
_entry.id   AF-A0A8X6HUN4-F1
#
_cell.length_a   1.000
_cell.length_b   1.000
_cell.length_c   1.000
_cell.angle_alpha   90.00
_cell.angle_beta   90.00
_cell.angle_gamma   90.00
#
_symmetry.space_group_name_H-M   'P 1'
#
loop_
_entity.id
_entity.type
_entity.pdbx_description
1 polymer ?
#
loop_
_entity_poly.entity_id
_entity_poly.type
_entity_poly.pdbx_seq_one_letter_code
_entity_poly.pdbx_strand_id
1 'polypeptide(L)'
;MHLLENCQPQHKEVAQKLKCSFYVDNCVYGVFITDEQERFIEHAKLIMLNRCFNLCGFESNVTGKNVDRSSGDTSILGVIWNLETDTLKCCTDMDTDL
;
A
#
# COMPACT_ATOMS: atom_id res chain seq x y z
N MET A 1 2.57 15.18 4.21
CA MET A 1 2.53 14.56 5.55
C MET A 1 3.83 14.90 6.30
N HIS A 2 3.79 15.85 7.26
CA HIS A 2 4.99 16.30 8.01
C HIS A 2 5.63 15.20 8.88
N LEU A 3 4.87 14.15 9.21
CA LEU A 3 5.31 13.00 10.02
C LEU A 3 6.54 12.28 9.42
N LEU A 4 6.72 12.38 8.10
CA LEU A 4 7.77 11.71 7.33
C LEU A 4 9.03 12.59 7.13
N GLU A 5 9.03 13.86 7.55
CA GLU A 5 10.07 14.84 7.17
C GLU A 5 11.36 14.75 7.99
N ASN A 6 11.44 13.85 8.97
CA ASN A 6 12.61 13.66 9.85
C ASN A 6 12.94 12.18 10.11
N CYS A 7 12.84 11.31 9.10
CA CYS A 7 13.24 9.90 9.27
C CYS A 7 14.77 9.74 9.20
N GLN A 8 15.31 8.67 9.80
CA GLN A 8 16.75 8.36 9.72
C GLN A 8 17.21 8.17 8.27
N PRO A 9 18.48 8.47 7.92
CA PRO A 9 18.97 8.41 6.55
C PRO A 9 18.69 7.08 5.83
N GLN A 10 18.78 5.94 6.52
CA GLN A 10 18.51 4.63 5.92
C GLN A 10 17.04 4.40 5.50
N HIS A 11 16.13 5.24 5.99
CA HIS A 11 14.70 5.16 5.69
C HIS A 11 14.23 6.25 4.72
N LYS A 12 15.10 7.16 4.30
CA LYS A 12 14.74 8.37 3.54
C LYS A 12 14.05 8.05 2.21
N GLU A 13 14.55 7.05 1.49
CA GLU A 13 13.95 6.59 0.22
C GLU A 13 12.51 6.10 0.44
N VAL A 14 12.30 5.26 1.46
CA VAL A 14 10.97 4.70 1.78
C VAL A 14 10.03 5.78 2.31
N ALA A 15 10.52 6.72 3.13
CA ALA A 15 9.72 7.84 3.61
C ALA A 15 9.25 8.75 2.46
N GLN A 16 10.09 8.98 1.45
CA GLN A 16 9.70 9.73 0.25
C GLN A 16 8.63 8.97 -0.55
N LYS A 17 8.82 7.67 -0.77
CA LYS A 17 7.83 6.81 -1.45
C LYS A 17 6.48 6.83 -0.71
N LEU A 18 6.49 6.60 0.61
CA LEU A 18 5.30 6.71 1.45
C LEU A 18 4.59 8.06 1.30
N LYS A 19 5.33 9.18 1.34
CA LYS A 19 4.76 10.52 1.20
C LYS A 19 4.02 10.71 -0.14
N CYS A 20 4.46 10.04 -1.20
CA CYS A 20 3.85 10.11 -2.53
C CYS A 20 2.76 9.05 -2.77
N SER A 21 2.70 8.00 -1.94
CA SER A 21 1.81 6.85 -2.12
C SER A 21 0.56 6.88 -1.26
N PHE A 22 0.50 7.72 -0.23
CA PHE A 22 -0.66 7.82 0.65
C PHE A 22 -1.85 8.53 -0.01
N TYR A 23 -3.02 7.95 0.16
CA TYR A 23 -4.32 8.59 0.01
C TYR A 23 -5.16 8.30 1.26
N VAL A 24 -5.36 9.32 2.09
CA VAL A 24 -6.04 9.22 3.40
C VAL A 24 -5.38 8.13 4.27
N ASP A 25 -6.00 6.96 4.39
CA ASP A 25 -5.58 5.81 5.17
C ASP A 25 -4.96 4.69 4.32
N ASN A 26 -5.17 4.70 3.00
CA ASN A 26 -4.56 3.74 2.08
C ASN A 26 -3.20 4.22 1.55
N CYS A 27 -2.33 3.26 1.23
CA CYS A 27 -1.04 3.51 0.59
C CYS A 27 -0.90 2.57 -0.59
N VAL A 28 -0.65 3.13 -1.79
CA VAL A 28 -0.47 2.35 -3.03
C VAL A 28 0.88 2.69 -3.63
N TYR A 29 1.70 1.66 -3.85
CA TYR A 29 3.05 1.84 -4.39
C TYR A 29 3.41 0.68 -5.32
N GLY A 30 3.94 1.03 -6.50
CA GLY A 30 4.47 0.05 -7.45
C GLY A 30 5.93 -0.28 -7.16
N VAL A 31 6.28 -1.56 -7.23
CA VAL A 31 7.63 -2.11 -7.07
C VAL A 31 8.03 -2.88 -8.33
N PHE A 32 9.33 -2.95 -8.62
CA PHE A 32 9.82 -3.67 -9.80
C PHE A 32 10.25 -5.10 -9.50
N ILE A 33 10.71 -5.35 -8.26
CA ILE A 33 11.19 -6.67 -7.82
C ILE A 33 10.71 -6.99 -6.40
N THR A 34 10.66 -8.28 -6.06
CA THR A 34 10.22 -8.78 -4.75
C THR A 34 11.04 -8.25 -3.58
N ASP A 35 12.34 -8.09 -3.75
CA ASP A 35 13.23 -7.59 -2.68
C ASP A 35 12.91 -6.13 -2.32
N GLU A 36 12.50 -5.33 -3.30
CA GLU A 36 12.05 -3.96 -3.05
C GLU A 36 10.75 -3.92 -2.27
N GLN A 37 9.82 -4.85 -2.56
CA GLN A 37 8.57 -5.00 -1.82
C GLN A 37 8.82 -5.27 -0.34
N GLU A 38 9.65 -6.28 -0.03
CA GLU A 38 9.91 -6.67 1.35
C GLU A 38 10.60 -5.54 2.12
N ARG A 39 11.65 -4.95 1.52
CA ARG A 39 12.35 -3.79 2.09
C ARG A 39 11.42 -2.60 2.33
N PHE A 40 10.52 -2.33 1.38
CA PHE A 40 9.54 -1.25 1.52
C PHE A 40 8.60 -1.51 2.70
N ILE A 41 8.00 -2.70 2.78
CA ILE A 41 7.05 -3.03 3.85
C ILE A 41 7.72 -2.95 5.23
N GLU A 42 8.92 -3.51 5.39
CA GLU A 42 9.64 -3.49 6.66
C GLU A 42 9.97 -2.06 7.12
N HIS A 43 10.54 -1.26 6.23
CA HIS A 43 10.89 0.12 6.55
C HIS A 43 9.65 0.98 6.77
N ALA A 44 8.59 0.78 5.98
CA ALA A 44 7.35 1.53 6.12
C ALA A 44 6.67 1.27 7.47
N LYS A 45 6.58 -0.01 7.89
CA LYS A 45 6.10 -0.39 9.22
C LYS A 45 6.89 0.32 10.31
N LEU A 46 8.21 0.32 10.25
CA LEU A 46 9.07 0.97 11.25
C LEU A 46 8.88 2.49 11.30
N ILE A 47 8.84 3.16 10.14
CA ILE A 47 8.65 4.62 10.05
C ILE A 47 7.30 5.02 10.69
N MET A 48 6.23 4.30 10.34
CA MET A 48 4.88 4.60 10.82
C MET A 48 4.71 4.26 12.31
N LEU A 49 5.25 3.12 12.75
CA LEU A 49 5.21 2.70 14.15
C LEU A 49 5.92 3.71 15.06
N ASN A 50 7.06 4.26 14.63
CA ASN A 50 7.79 5.34 15.33
C ASN A 50 7.01 6.66 15.44
N ARG A 51 5.84 6.75 14.80
CA ARG A 51 4.91 7.87 14.86
C ARG A 51 3.55 7.47 15.44
N CYS A 52 3.47 6.30 16.08
CA CYS A 52 2.25 5.73 16.67
C CYS A 52 1.16 5.35 15.66
N PHE A 53 1.53 5.12 14.40
CA PHE A 53 0.62 4.61 13.37
C PHE A 53 0.91 3.13 13.11
N ASN A 54 -0.15 2.32 13.05
CA ASN A 54 -0.05 0.92 12.63
C ASN A 54 -0.36 0.81 11.14
N LEU A 55 0.67 0.68 10.31
CA LEU A 55 0.49 0.37 8.89
C LEU A 55 0.33 -1.16 8.76
N CYS A 56 -0.82 -1.62 8.28
CA CYS A 56 -1.21 -3.04 8.19
C CYS A 56 -2.01 -3.33 6.90
N GLY A 57 -2.33 -4.59 6.63
CA GLY A 57 -3.14 -4.98 5.46
C GLY A 57 -2.34 -4.88 4.17
N PHE A 58 -1.15 -5.47 4.16
CA PHE A 58 -0.26 -5.41 3.00
C PHE A 58 -0.72 -6.42 1.96
N GLU A 59 -1.31 -5.91 0.88
CA GLU A 59 -1.76 -6.71 -0.25
C GLU A 59 -0.94 -6.38 -1.50
N SER A 60 -0.64 -7.38 -2.33
CA SER A 60 0.20 -7.23 -3.53
C SER A 60 -0.22 -8.22 -4.62
N ASN A 61 0.16 -7.98 -5.87
CA ASN A 61 0.04 -8.97 -6.94
C ASN A 61 1.16 -10.03 -6.92
N VAL A 62 2.11 -9.93 -6.00
CA VAL A 62 3.23 -10.87 -5.85
C VAL A 62 3.32 -11.37 -4.41
N THR A 63 3.62 -12.66 -4.24
CA THR A 63 3.86 -13.25 -2.92
C THR A 63 5.09 -12.65 -2.24
N GLY A 64 5.11 -12.63 -0.91
CA GLY A 64 6.25 -12.15 -0.15
C GLY A 64 6.09 -12.43 1.33
N LYS A 65 7.20 -12.43 2.08
CA LYS A 65 7.18 -12.75 3.51
C LYS A 65 6.28 -11.84 4.34
N ASN A 66 6.19 -10.57 3.95
CA ASN A 66 5.48 -9.53 4.67
C ASN A 66 4.15 -9.12 3.99
N VAL A 67 3.66 -9.92 3.04
CA VAL A 67 2.41 -9.71 2.31
C VAL A 67 1.32 -10.61 2.90
N ASP A 68 0.21 -9.99 3.29
CA ASP A 68 -0.94 -10.65 3.92
C ASP A 68 -1.83 -11.38 2.89
N ARG A 69 -1.95 -10.80 1.68
CA ARG A 69 -2.70 -11.38 0.55
C ARG A 69 -2.01 -11.09 -0.78
N SER A 70 -1.90 -12.11 -1.62
CA SER A 70 -1.27 -11.98 -2.94
C SER A 70 -2.13 -12.46 -4.13
N SER A 71 -3.43 -12.65 -3.92
CA SER A 71 -4.33 -13.23 -4.92
C SER A 71 -5.78 -12.85 -4.64
N GLY A 72 -6.66 -13.03 -5.63
CA GLY A 72 -8.07 -12.63 -5.56
C GLY A 72 -8.31 -11.12 -5.69
N ASP A 73 -9.54 -10.72 -5.36
CA ASP A 73 -10.00 -9.32 -5.41
C ASP A 73 -9.72 -8.60 -4.08
N THR A 74 -9.21 -7.37 -4.16
CA THR A 74 -9.05 -6.44 -3.05
C THR A 74 -9.76 -5.12 -3.33
N SER A 75 -10.13 -4.39 -2.29
CA SER A 75 -10.73 -3.06 -2.44
C SER A 75 -9.71 -1.98 -2.13
N ILE A 76 -9.55 -1.03 -3.04
CA ILE A 76 -8.65 0.09 -2.90
C ILE A 76 -9.38 1.36 -3.31
N LEU A 77 -9.58 2.30 -2.38
CA LEU A 77 -10.24 3.59 -2.66
C LEU A 77 -11.62 3.46 -3.34
N GLY A 78 -12.39 2.42 -3.02
CA GLY A 78 -13.71 2.18 -3.61
C GLY A 78 -13.70 1.54 -5.00
N VAL A 79 -12.53 1.19 -5.54
CA VAL A 79 -12.42 0.30 -6.71
C VAL A 79 -11.99 -1.10 -6.28
N ILE A 80 -12.34 -2.09 -7.09
CA ILE A 80 -11.94 -3.49 -6.90
C ILE A 80 -10.71 -3.74 -7.76
N TRP A 81 -9.61 -4.17 -7.17
CA TRP A 81 -8.38 -4.58 -7.84
C TRP A 81 -8.22 -6.08 -7.75
N ASN A 82 -8.14 -6.77 -8.89
CA ASN A 82 -7.80 -8.19 -8.93
C ASN A 82 -6.28 -8.36 -8.95
N LEU A 83 -5.72 -8.94 -7.90
CA LEU A 83 -4.28 -9.07 -7.68
C LEU A 83 -3.63 -10.09 -8.63
N GLU A 84 -4.38 -11.05 -9.18
CA GLU A 84 -3.82 -12.07 -10.09
C GLU A 84 -3.69 -11.58 -11.53
N THR A 85 -4.71 -10.86 -12.01
CA THR A 85 -4.80 -10.37 -13.38
C THR A 85 -4.32 -8.92 -13.53
N ASP A 86 -4.05 -8.25 -12.41
CA ASP A 86 -3.71 -6.84 -12.34
C ASP A 86 -4.74 -5.93 -13.03
N THR A 87 -6.03 -6.20 -12.77
CA THR A 87 -7.15 -5.47 -13.38
C THR A 87 -7.97 -4.69 -12.36
N LEU A 88 -8.41 -3.49 -12.73
CA LEU A 88 -9.31 -2.67 -11.92
C LEU A 88 -10.75 -2.80 -12.43
N LYS A 89 -11.69 -2.94 -11.51
CA LYS A 89 -13.13 -2.92 -11.74
C LYS A 89 -13.76 -1.84 -10.85
N CYS A 90 -14.76 -1.15 -11.37
CA CYS A 90 -15.57 -0.21 -10.61
C CYS A 90 -17.01 -0.72 -10.63
N CYS A 91 -17.64 -0.80 -9.46
CA CYS A 91 -19.08 -1.03 -9.38
C CYS A 91 -19.78 0.26 -9.82
N THR A 92 -20.32 0.25 -11.03
CA THR A 92 -21.09 1.38 -11.58
C THR A 92 -22.58 1.24 -11.29
N ASP A 93 -22.95 0.48 -10.26
CA ASP A 93 -24.33 0.33 -9.83
C ASP A 93 -24.81 1.70 -9.33
N MET A 94 -25.28 2.51 -10.28
CA MET A 94 -26.19 3.60 -10.04
C MET A 94 -27.46 2.90 -9.58
N ASP A 95 -27.65 2.79 -8.28
CA ASP A 95 -28.93 2.41 -7.70
C ASP A 95 -29.99 3.30 -8.37
N THR A 96 -30.69 2.73 -9.34
CA THR A 96 -31.92 3.28 -9.89
C THR A 96 -33.02 2.84 -8.94
N ASP A 97 -32.91 3.30 -7.68
CA ASP A 97 -34.02 3.28 -6.75
C ASP A 97 -34.90 4.48 -7.07
N LEU A 98 -35.87 4.22 -7.96
CA LEU A 98 -37.01 5.07 -8.27
C LEU A 98 -38.26 4.46 -7.63
#